data_AF-A0A936MF98-F1
#
_entry.id   AF-A0A936MF98-F1
#
_cell.length_a   1.000
_cell.length_b   1.000
_cell.length_c   1.000
_cell.angle_alpha   90.00
_cell.angle_beta   90.00
_cell.angle_gamma   90.00
#
_symmetry.space_group_name_H-M   'P 1'
#
loop_
_entity.id
_entity.type
_entity.pdbx_description
1 polymer ?
#
loop_
_entity_poly.entity_id
_entity_poly.type
_entity_poly.pdbx_seq_one_letter_code
_entity_poly.pdbx_strand_id
1 'polypeptide(L)'
;MTKDREATKTRRKKTSLRQRTQAPSEATTQRAQSLDRSKPAKKGRMRAAPGAVSTQDLYTGMSGQFFAMSKFLWRGYNVAVPAIDVGEDVFVVEATTEKGRGMLRRVQVKTAGRGKIENGNKIVQFNLSRIQLNTAPSHGELYYMFITRWDDMNPAIDWRFVLISRVQLNDIRAQMTASGGPGRRPKEDGESQDQITIRVKFSEQDALAWGQSLKDYMDRWSAEWDIGSPMQGLIANSNAIKQPSAPAPIEQSPAPNADLETKQ
;
A
#
# COMPACT_ATOMS: atom_id res chain seq x y z
N MET A 1 -43.61 37.37 19.73
CA MET A 1 -43.91 38.03 18.44
C MET A 1 -42.72 37.71 17.55
N THR A 2 -42.73 36.92 16.48
CA THR A 2 -43.70 36.41 15.48
C THR A 2 -42.96 35.22 14.82
N LYS A 3 -43.47 33.97 14.80
CA LYS A 3 -44.12 33.28 13.64
C LYS A 3 -43.43 33.61 12.29
N ASP A 4 -42.90 32.68 11.49
CA ASP A 4 -43.57 31.61 10.72
C ASP A 4 -42.51 30.66 10.11
N ARG A 5 -42.63 29.32 10.15
CA ARG A 5 -43.32 28.41 9.20
C ARG A 5 -42.84 28.50 7.74
N GLU A 6 -42.16 27.45 7.28
CA GLU A 6 -42.48 26.88 5.96
C GLU A 6 -42.20 25.37 5.92
N ALA A 7 -43.25 24.62 5.58
CA ALA A 7 -43.28 23.17 5.49
C ALA A 7 -43.72 22.82 4.07
N THR A 8 -42.84 22.17 3.30
CA THR A 8 -43.17 21.72 1.95
C THR A 8 -43.58 20.25 2.00
N LYS A 9 -44.90 20.04 2.03
CA LYS A 9 -45.55 18.75 1.79
C LYS A 9 -45.71 18.48 0.29
N THR A 10 -45.84 17.18 0.00
CA THR A 10 -46.67 16.54 -1.04
C THR A 10 -46.14 16.46 -2.46
N ARG A 11 -46.08 15.22 -3.01
CA ARG A 11 -46.96 14.66 -4.08
C ARG A 11 -46.40 13.28 -4.53
N ARG A 12 -46.92 12.13 -4.11
CA ARG A 12 -48.10 11.34 -4.54
C ARG A 12 -48.07 10.78 -5.99
N LYS A 13 -48.37 9.46 -6.09
CA LYS A 13 -48.94 8.66 -7.21
C LYS A 13 -47.92 8.10 -8.22
N LYS A 14 -48.04 6.92 -8.85
CA LYS A 14 -49.03 5.81 -8.97
C LYS A 14 -48.29 4.69 -9.76
N THR A 15 -48.36 3.41 -9.40
CA THR A 15 -49.28 2.40 -9.97
C THR A 15 -49.15 2.11 -11.48
N SER A 16 -48.57 0.96 -11.84
CA SER A 16 -49.05 -0.04 -12.83
C SER A 16 -48.04 -1.20 -12.78
N LEU A 17 -48.33 -2.47 -12.48
CA LEU A 17 -49.42 -3.41 -12.78
C LEU A 17 -49.70 -3.59 -14.28
N ARG A 18 -48.90 -4.46 -14.90
CA ARG A 18 -49.23 -5.23 -16.13
C ARG A 18 -48.74 -6.67 -15.86
N GLN A 19 -49.64 -7.61 -15.54
CA GLN A 19 -50.32 -8.53 -16.50
C GLN A 19 -49.29 -9.15 -17.45
N ARG A 20 -48.70 -10.31 -17.15
CA ARG A 20 -49.25 -11.68 -17.15
C ARG A 20 -50.12 -11.98 -18.38
N THR A 21 -49.45 -12.43 -19.43
CA THR A 21 -50.05 -13.24 -20.50
C THR A 21 -49.21 -14.51 -20.60
N GLN A 22 -49.78 -15.61 -20.10
CA GLN A 22 -49.37 -16.97 -20.40
C GLN A 22 -50.34 -17.49 -21.46
N ALA A 23 -49.84 -18.08 -22.54
CA ALA A 23 -50.55 -19.07 -23.34
C ALA A 23 -49.55 -19.88 -24.18
N PRO A 24 -49.90 -21.13 -24.56
CA PRO A 24 -48.96 -22.24 -24.68
C PRO A 24 -48.83 -22.79 -26.13
N SER A 25 -48.15 -23.94 -26.25
CA SER A 25 -47.87 -24.73 -27.46
C SER A 25 -46.57 -24.33 -28.16
N GLU A 26 -45.68 -25.24 -28.57
CA GLU A 26 -45.92 -26.56 -29.12
C GLU A 26 -44.92 -27.60 -28.60
N ALA A 27 -45.43 -28.81 -28.45
CA ALA A 27 -44.67 -30.01 -28.15
C ALA A 27 -43.93 -30.46 -29.42
N THR A 28 -42.60 -30.32 -29.42
CA THR A 28 -41.74 -31.03 -30.37
C THR A 28 -40.96 -32.11 -29.63
N THR A 29 -41.51 -33.31 -29.70
CA THR A 29 -40.87 -34.57 -29.32
C THR A 29 -39.66 -34.80 -30.23
N GLN A 30 -38.48 -34.32 -29.81
CA GLN A 30 -37.21 -34.76 -30.38
C GLN A 30 -36.63 -35.92 -29.56
N ARG A 31 -36.92 -37.10 -30.09
CA ARG A 31 -36.25 -38.39 -29.95
C ARG A 31 -34.81 -38.26 -29.43
N ALA A 32 -34.61 -38.71 -28.20
CA ALA A 32 -33.31 -38.86 -27.56
C ALA A 32 -32.43 -39.84 -28.35
N GLN A 33 -31.44 -39.31 -29.06
CA GLN A 33 -30.23 -40.05 -29.39
C GLN A 33 -29.26 -39.84 -28.23
N SER A 34 -29.12 -40.88 -27.41
CA SER A 34 -28.15 -40.99 -26.33
C SER A 34 -26.74 -41.06 -26.92
N LEU A 35 -26.19 -39.90 -27.28
CA LEU A 35 -24.74 -39.75 -27.44
C LEU A 35 -24.14 -39.83 -26.03
N ASP A 36 -23.48 -40.94 -25.79
CA ASP A 36 -22.59 -41.21 -24.67
C ASP A 36 -21.51 -40.12 -24.61
N ARG A 37 -21.87 -39.00 -23.98
CA ARG A 37 -20.96 -37.93 -23.60
C ARG A 37 -20.16 -38.41 -22.40
N SER A 38 -19.18 -39.27 -22.67
CA SER A 38 -18.08 -39.54 -21.75
C SER A 38 -17.52 -38.17 -21.30
N LYS A 39 -17.82 -37.81 -20.05
CA LYS A 39 -17.37 -36.54 -19.47
C LYS A 39 -15.85 -36.50 -19.60
N PRO A 40 -15.25 -35.47 -20.22
CA PRO A 40 -13.81 -35.39 -20.33
C PRO A 40 -13.24 -35.46 -18.91
N ALA A 41 -12.42 -36.49 -18.67
CA ALA A 41 -11.76 -36.70 -17.40
C ALA A 41 -11.08 -35.37 -17.01
N LYS A 42 -11.51 -34.79 -15.88
CA LYS A 42 -10.93 -33.55 -15.36
C LYS A 42 -9.44 -33.82 -15.16
N LYS A 43 -8.60 -33.41 -16.12
CA LYS A 43 -7.15 -33.42 -15.97
C LYS A 43 -6.85 -32.69 -14.68
N GLY A 44 -6.39 -33.45 -13.68
CA GLY A 44 -6.04 -32.91 -12.38
C GLY A 44 -5.04 -31.79 -12.61
N ARG A 45 -5.44 -30.55 -12.31
CA ARG A 45 -4.49 -29.44 -12.24
C ARG A 45 -3.44 -29.86 -11.22
N MET A 46 -2.23 -30.19 -11.69
CA MET A 46 -1.09 -30.43 -10.83
C MET A 46 -0.96 -29.20 -9.94
N ARG A 47 -1.21 -29.38 -8.65
CA ARG A 47 -1.00 -28.31 -7.66
C ARG A 47 0.49 -28.02 -7.67
N ALA A 48 0.85 -26.74 -7.83
CA ALA A 48 2.23 -26.30 -7.65
C ALA A 48 2.74 -26.80 -6.30
N ALA A 49 4.01 -27.17 -6.25
CA ALA A 49 4.63 -27.67 -5.03
C ALA A 49 4.42 -26.66 -3.88
N PRO A 50 4.13 -27.12 -2.65
CA PRO A 50 4.02 -26.23 -1.49
C PRO A 50 5.30 -25.41 -1.34
N GLY A 51 5.19 -24.07 -1.34
CA GLY A 51 6.33 -23.16 -1.21
C GLY A 51 6.82 -22.52 -2.52
N ALA A 52 6.30 -22.92 -3.68
CA ALA A 52 6.57 -22.20 -4.93
C ALA A 52 5.77 -20.88 -4.96
N VAL A 53 6.34 -19.81 -4.40
CA VAL A 53 5.86 -18.45 -4.64
C VAL A 53 6.01 -18.18 -6.13
N SER A 54 4.94 -17.74 -6.79
CA SER A 54 5.04 -17.49 -8.24
C SER A 54 6.01 -16.34 -8.47
N THR A 55 6.84 -16.42 -9.52
CA THR A 55 7.78 -15.33 -9.88
C THR A 55 7.05 -13.98 -10.00
N GLN A 56 5.78 -14.02 -10.42
CA GLN A 56 4.93 -12.85 -10.50
C GLN A 56 4.65 -12.19 -9.15
N ASP A 57 4.48 -12.97 -8.08
CA ASP A 57 4.22 -12.45 -6.74
C ASP A 57 5.47 -11.74 -6.19
N LEU A 58 6.67 -12.26 -6.49
CA LEU A 58 7.94 -11.62 -6.14
C LEU A 58 8.09 -10.27 -6.84
N TYR A 59 7.85 -10.22 -8.15
CA TYR A 59 7.88 -8.96 -8.90
C TYR A 59 6.84 -7.96 -8.37
N THR A 60 5.65 -8.44 -8.04
CA THR A 60 4.59 -7.60 -7.46
C THR A 60 5.02 -7.02 -6.11
N GLY A 61 5.60 -7.85 -5.24
CA GLY A 61 6.14 -7.40 -3.95
C GLY A 61 7.18 -6.30 -4.14
N MET A 62 8.18 -6.55 -4.99
CA MET A 62 9.27 -5.63 -5.30
C MET A 62 8.78 -4.32 -5.93
N SER A 63 7.82 -4.38 -6.88
CA SER A 63 7.22 -3.19 -7.49
C SER A 63 6.53 -2.31 -6.45
N GLY A 64 5.80 -2.90 -5.49
CA GLY A 64 5.17 -2.14 -4.41
C GLY A 64 6.19 -1.51 -3.46
N GLN A 65 7.29 -2.20 -3.17
CA GLN A 65 8.39 -1.64 -2.37
C GLN A 65 9.02 -0.43 -3.06
N PHE A 66 9.35 -0.51 -4.36
CA PHE A 66 9.87 0.64 -5.11
C PHE A 66 8.87 1.79 -5.21
N PHE A 67 7.58 1.49 -5.36
CA PHE A 67 6.53 2.50 -5.29
C PHE A 67 6.56 3.22 -3.93
N ALA A 68 6.58 2.48 -2.82
CA ALA A 68 6.67 3.06 -1.48
C ALA A 68 7.90 3.98 -1.33
N MET A 69 9.09 3.46 -1.68
CA MET A 69 10.33 4.22 -1.62
C MET A 69 10.26 5.51 -2.44
N SER A 70 9.76 5.45 -3.68
CA SER A 70 9.62 6.65 -4.53
C SER A 70 8.71 7.70 -3.89
N LYS A 71 7.65 7.29 -3.18
CA LYS A 71 6.73 8.22 -2.50
C LYS A 71 7.38 8.91 -1.30
N PHE A 72 8.22 8.21 -0.54
CA PHE A 72 9.00 8.78 0.56
C PHE A 72 10.09 9.73 0.02
N LEU A 73 10.84 9.31 -1.00
CA LEU A 73 11.87 10.14 -1.64
C LEU A 73 11.28 11.43 -2.23
N TRP A 74 10.12 11.35 -2.90
CA TRP A 74 9.42 12.51 -3.44
C TRP A 74 9.03 13.54 -2.36
N ARG A 75 8.89 13.11 -1.11
CA ARG A 75 8.61 13.96 0.05
C ARG A 75 9.86 14.49 0.75
N GLY A 76 11.04 14.17 0.22
CA GLY A 76 12.31 14.60 0.80
C GLY A 76 12.79 13.75 1.97
N TYR A 77 12.22 12.56 2.18
CA TYR A 77 12.76 11.63 3.16
C TYR A 77 13.92 10.84 2.58
N ASN A 78 14.93 10.57 3.40
CA ASN A 78 15.96 9.61 3.06
C ASN A 78 15.42 8.20 3.29
N VAL A 79 15.70 7.30 2.36
CA VAL A 79 15.18 5.94 2.38
C VAL A 79 16.33 4.96 2.30
N ALA A 80 16.36 3.97 3.18
CA ALA A 80 17.34 2.90 3.19
C ALA A 80 16.65 1.54 3.18
N VAL A 81 17.20 0.59 2.43
CA VAL A 81 16.76 -0.80 2.42
C VAL A 81 17.78 -1.63 3.20
N PRO A 82 17.38 -2.39 4.24
CA PRO A 82 18.32 -3.24 4.95
C PRO A 82 18.86 -4.33 4.02
N ALA A 83 20.17 -4.58 4.11
CA ALA A 83 20.80 -5.69 3.40
C ALA A 83 20.39 -7.06 3.98
N ILE A 84 20.01 -7.11 5.26
CA ILE A 84 19.60 -8.32 5.97
C ILE A 84 18.10 -8.23 6.22
N ASP A 85 17.34 -9.16 5.63
CA ASP A 85 15.88 -9.27 5.77
C ASP A 85 15.51 -9.80 7.16
N VAL A 86 15.40 -8.90 8.15
CA VAL A 86 14.87 -9.21 9.49
C VAL A 86 13.37 -8.88 9.56
N GLY A 87 12.67 -8.94 8.43
CA GLY A 87 11.24 -8.67 8.35
C GLY A 87 10.89 -7.18 8.42
N GLU A 88 11.73 -6.33 7.86
CA GLU A 88 11.45 -4.91 7.60
C GLU A 88 11.87 -4.57 6.18
N ASP A 89 11.01 -3.90 5.42
CA ASP A 89 11.28 -3.68 4.00
C ASP A 89 12.02 -2.36 3.76
N VAL A 90 11.75 -1.33 4.57
CA VAL A 90 12.26 0.03 4.34
C VAL A 90 12.45 0.78 5.65
N PHE A 91 13.61 1.42 5.81
CA PHE A 91 13.86 2.46 6.80
C PHE A 91 13.70 3.83 6.17
N VAL A 92 12.98 4.71 6.87
CA VAL A 92 12.78 6.10 6.45
C VAL A 92 13.38 7.01 7.51
N VAL A 93 14.35 7.82 7.08
CA VAL A 93 15.08 8.75 7.94
C VAL A 93 14.66 10.18 7.59
N GLU A 94 14.15 10.87 8.60
CA GLU A 94 13.89 12.30 8.53
C GLU A 94 15.19 13.07 8.81
N ALA A 95 15.64 13.87 7.84
CA ALA A 95 16.98 14.45 7.85
C ALA A 95 17.21 15.47 8.98
N THR A 96 16.17 16.18 9.42
CA THR A 96 16.32 17.21 10.45
C THR A 96 14.98 17.51 11.10
N THR A 97 14.83 17.12 12.36
CA THR A 97 13.82 17.73 13.22
C THR A 97 14.41 19.00 13.84
N GLU A 98 13.58 19.96 14.25
CA GLU A 98 14.00 21.17 14.98
C GLU A 98 14.90 20.86 16.20
N LYS A 99 14.83 19.63 16.72
CA LYS A 99 15.60 19.14 17.86
C LYS A 99 16.95 18.50 17.50
N GLY A 100 17.38 18.60 16.23
CA GLY A 100 18.71 18.17 15.77
C GLY A 100 18.95 16.65 15.78
N ARG A 101 17.92 15.83 16.04
CA ARG A 101 17.99 14.37 15.93
C ARG A 101 17.10 13.91 14.79
N GLY A 102 17.68 13.23 13.81
CA GLY A 102 16.91 12.60 12.74
C GLY A 102 15.99 11.52 13.33
N MET A 103 14.75 11.46 12.85
CA MET A 103 13.80 10.43 13.28
C MET A 103 13.86 9.25 12.32
N LEU A 104 14.17 8.07 12.86
CA LEU A 104 14.14 6.81 12.15
C LEU A 104 12.75 6.18 12.28
N ARG A 105 12.07 5.98 11.16
CA ARG A 105 10.81 5.26 11.05
C ARG A 105 11.00 3.98 10.27
N ARG A 106 10.28 2.93 10.66
CA ARG A 106 10.32 1.62 10.00
C ARG A 106 9.05 1.45 9.21
N VAL A 107 9.15 0.97 7.98
CA VAL A 107 7.99 0.78 7.10
C VAL A 107 7.98 -0.63 6.56
N GLN A 108 6.94 -1.38 6.91
CA GLN A 108 6.63 -2.67 6.30
C GLN A 108 5.69 -2.44 5.11
N VAL A 109 6.13 -2.81 3.93
CA VAL A 109 5.36 -2.74 2.70
C VAL A 109 4.70 -4.09 2.44
N LYS A 110 3.37 -4.09 2.31
CA LYS A 110 2.61 -5.28 1.92
C LYS A 110 1.88 -4.98 0.63
N THR A 111 2.22 -5.72 -0.42
CA THR A 111 1.67 -5.51 -1.77
C THR A 111 0.75 -6.66 -2.16
N ALA A 112 -0.41 -6.33 -2.73
CA ALA A 112 -1.34 -7.29 -3.30
C ALA A 112 -1.54 -6.98 -4.79
N GLY A 113 -1.19 -7.92 -5.66
CA GLY A 113 -1.36 -7.76 -7.11
C GLY A 113 -2.77 -8.07 -7.58
N ARG A 114 -3.33 -9.21 -7.13
CA ARG A 114 -4.65 -9.68 -7.52
C ARG A 114 -5.64 -9.53 -6.37
N GLY A 115 -6.81 -9.00 -6.67
CA GLY A 115 -7.93 -8.88 -5.76
C GLY A 115 -9.23 -9.34 -6.41
N LYS A 116 -10.25 -9.60 -5.59
CA LYS A 116 -11.61 -9.81 -6.08
C LYS A 116 -12.25 -8.44 -6.32
N ILE A 117 -12.79 -8.20 -7.51
CA ILE A 117 -13.55 -6.97 -7.79
C ILE A 117 -15.04 -7.26 -7.54
N GLU A 118 -15.69 -6.41 -6.75
CA GLU A 118 -17.11 -6.56 -6.38
C GLU A 118 -17.75 -5.20 -6.11
N ASN A 119 -18.83 -4.88 -6.83
CA ASN A 119 -19.61 -3.64 -6.67
C ASN A 119 -18.76 -2.37 -6.67
N GLY A 120 -17.82 -2.24 -7.63
CA GLY A 120 -16.91 -1.09 -7.72
C GLY A 120 -15.82 -1.04 -6.64
N ASN A 121 -15.63 -2.12 -5.88
CA ASN A 121 -14.58 -2.23 -4.88
C ASN A 121 -13.59 -3.33 -5.23
N LYS A 122 -12.32 -3.13 -4.91
CA LYS A 122 -11.30 -4.16 -5.02
C LYS A 122 -10.97 -4.69 -3.63
N ILE A 123 -11.17 -5.99 -3.44
CA ILE A 123 -10.96 -6.69 -2.18
C ILE A 123 -9.66 -7.47 -2.28
N VAL A 124 -8.68 -7.08 -1.47
CA VAL A 124 -7.36 -7.71 -1.37
C VAL A 124 -7.13 -8.23 0.05
N GLN A 125 -6.17 -9.14 0.18
CA GLN A 125 -5.77 -9.72 1.45
C GLN A 125 -4.28 -9.52 1.65
N PHE A 126 -3.89 -9.16 2.87
CA PHE A 126 -2.51 -9.06 3.28
C PHE A 126 -2.29 -9.93 4.51
N ASN A 127 -1.12 -10.55 4.59
CA ASN A 127 -0.70 -11.32 5.75
C ASN A 127 0.28 -10.50 6.57
N LEU A 128 0.04 -10.45 7.87
CA LEU A 128 0.81 -9.72 8.86
C LEU A 128 1.33 -10.70 9.91
N SER A 129 2.54 -10.50 10.41
CA SER A 129 3.00 -11.22 11.61
C SER A 129 2.26 -10.67 12.83
N ARG A 130 1.66 -11.57 13.62
CA ARG A 130 0.98 -11.23 14.87
C ARG A 130 1.98 -10.74 15.90
N ILE A 131 3.14 -11.40 16.00
CA ILE A 131 4.22 -10.99 16.90
C ILE A 131 4.67 -9.57 16.55
N GLN A 132 4.92 -9.25 15.29
CA GLN A 132 5.35 -7.90 14.90
C GLN A 132 4.28 -6.84 15.19
N LEU A 133 3.01 -7.18 14.96
CA LEU A 133 1.91 -6.26 15.20
C LEU A 133 1.76 -5.98 16.71
N ASN A 134 1.81 -7.02 17.55
CA ASN A 134 1.60 -6.92 19.00
C ASN A 134 2.84 -6.40 19.76
N THR A 135 4.05 -6.68 19.28
CA THR A 135 5.28 -6.32 19.98
C THR A 135 5.66 -4.87 19.71
N ALA A 136 5.89 -4.11 20.78
CA ALA A 136 6.44 -2.76 20.64
C ALA A 136 7.86 -2.84 20.08
N PRO A 137 8.17 -2.16 18.96
CA PRO A 137 9.51 -2.19 18.38
C PRO A 137 10.52 -1.53 19.34
N SER A 138 11.69 -2.14 19.49
CA SER A 138 12.77 -1.61 20.34
C SER A 138 13.33 -0.28 19.83
N HIS A 139 13.24 -0.02 18.53
CA HIS A 139 13.78 1.17 17.88
C HIS A 139 12.81 1.67 16.79
N GLY A 140 12.32 2.90 16.95
CA GLY A 140 11.48 3.60 15.96
C GLY A 140 10.05 3.08 15.84
N GLU A 141 9.14 3.94 15.43
CA GLU A 141 7.75 3.55 15.17
C GLU A 141 7.66 2.72 13.87
N LEU A 142 6.88 1.63 13.93
CA LEU A 142 6.61 0.77 12.79
C LEU A 142 5.32 1.21 12.09
N TYR A 143 5.40 1.43 10.78
CA TYR A 143 4.26 1.71 9.93
C TYR A 143 4.04 0.54 8.96
N TYR A 144 2.79 0.31 8.62
CA TYR A 144 2.40 -0.59 7.54
C TYR A 144 1.92 0.23 6.34
N MET A 145 2.45 -0.11 5.17
CA MET A 145 1.98 0.42 3.90
C MET A 145 1.34 -0.71 3.09
N PHE A 146 0.01 -0.73 3.05
CA PHE A 146 -0.75 -1.69 2.25
C PHE A 146 -0.97 -1.14 0.85
N ILE A 147 -0.45 -1.81 -0.16
CA ILE A 147 -0.42 -1.33 -1.54
C ILE A 147 -1.18 -2.31 -2.43
N THR A 148 -2.02 -1.78 -3.31
CA THR A 148 -2.66 -2.55 -4.38
C THR A 148 -2.53 -1.82 -5.70
N ARG A 149 -2.35 -2.59 -6.77
CA ARG A 149 -2.58 -2.07 -8.13
C ARG A 149 -4.03 -1.62 -8.27
N TRP A 150 -4.26 -0.55 -9.01
CA TRP A 150 -5.58 0.04 -9.20
C TRP A 150 -5.93 0.31 -10.66
N ASP A 151 -5.01 0.06 -11.58
CA ASP A 151 -5.19 0.27 -13.02
C ASP A 151 -6.29 -0.62 -13.63
N ASP A 152 -6.58 -1.77 -13.01
CA ASP A 152 -7.69 -2.65 -13.39
C ASP A 152 -9.07 -2.10 -12.97
N MET A 153 -9.11 -1.18 -12.01
CA MET A 153 -10.32 -0.48 -11.57
C MET A 153 -10.46 0.87 -12.26
N ASN A 154 -9.36 1.62 -12.37
CA ASN A 154 -9.31 2.93 -12.99
C ASN A 154 -7.94 3.13 -13.68
N PRO A 155 -7.87 3.12 -15.02
CA PRO A 155 -6.62 3.23 -15.77
C PRO A 155 -5.84 4.53 -15.53
N ALA A 156 -6.45 5.57 -14.95
CA ALA A 156 -5.78 6.81 -14.61
C ALA A 156 -4.99 6.73 -13.29
N ILE A 157 -5.12 5.64 -12.54
CA ILE A 157 -4.54 5.47 -11.21
C ILE A 157 -3.85 4.12 -11.14
N ASP A 158 -2.52 4.12 -11.14
CA ASP A 158 -1.75 2.87 -11.15
C ASP A 158 -1.80 2.13 -9.82
N TRP A 159 -1.73 2.87 -8.71
CA TRP A 159 -1.58 2.33 -7.37
C TRP A 159 -2.42 3.09 -6.35
N ARG A 160 -2.97 2.35 -5.41
CA ARG A 160 -3.60 2.88 -4.18
C ARG A 160 -2.84 2.33 -2.98
N PHE A 161 -2.73 3.14 -1.94
CA PHE A 161 -2.10 2.69 -0.70
C PHE A 161 -2.84 3.16 0.55
N VAL A 162 -2.62 2.43 1.65
CA VAL A 162 -2.97 2.83 3.01
C VAL A 162 -1.67 2.85 3.82
N LEU A 163 -1.34 3.99 4.42
CA LEU A 163 -0.20 4.13 5.33
C LEU A 163 -0.70 4.36 6.76
N ILE A 164 -0.43 3.42 7.67
CA ILE A 164 -0.97 3.43 9.03
C ILE A 164 0.09 2.98 10.05
N SER A 165 0.10 3.58 11.25
CA SER A 165 1.02 3.13 12.31
C SER A 165 0.59 1.78 12.88
N ARG A 166 1.53 1.04 13.46
CA ARG A 166 1.26 -0.23 14.13
C ARG A 166 0.25 -0.05 15.27
N VAL A 167 0.39 1.04 16.04
CA VAL A 167 -0.52 1.36 17.16
C VAL A 167 -1.95 1.56 16.64
N GLN A 168 -2.14 2.42 15.64
CA GLN A 168 -3.46 2.70 15.06
C GLN A 168 -4.08 1.44 14.45
N LEU A 169 -3.29 0.61 13.77
CA LEU A 169 -3.77 -0.64 13.19
C LEU A 169 -4.25 -1.62 14.28
N ASN A 170 -3.53 -1.70 15.41
CA ASN A 170 -3.97 -2.49 16.56
C ASN A 170 -5.26 -1.98 17.19
N ASP A 171 -5.41 -0.66 17.33
CA ASP A 171 -6.62 -0.07 17.90
C ASP A 171 -7.85 -0.42 17.06
N ILE A 172 -7.73 -0.30 15.73
CA ILE A 172 -8.80 -0.69 14.78
C ILE A 172 -9.14 -2.17 14.93
N ARG A 173 -8.13 -3.04 15.06
CA ARG A 173 -8.32 -4.49 15.26
C ARG A 173 -9.03 -4.79 16.58
N ALA A 174 -8.64 -4.12 17.67
CA ALA A 174 -9.20 -4.30 19.00
C ALA A 174 -10.69 -3.91 19.03
N GLN A 175 -11.06 -2.80 18.39
CA GLN A 175 -12.45 -2.34 18.27
C GLN A 175 -13.34 -3.36 17.54
N MET A 176 -12.82 -4.01 16.49
CA MET A 176 -13.56 -5.07 15.80
C MET A 176 -13.79 -6.31 16.69
N THR A 177 -12.78 -6.67 17.48
CA THR A 177 -12.88 -7.81 18.41
C THR A 177 -13.93 -7.53 19.50
N ALA A 178 -13.99 -6.28 19.99
CA ALA A 178 -14.97 -5.85 20.99
C ALA A 178 -16.42 -5.80 20.46
N SER A 179 -16.61 -5.43 19.18
CA SER A 179 -17.95 -5.30 18.58
C SER A 179 -18.61 -6.64 18.20
N GLY A 180 -17.92 -7.77 18.40
CA GLY A 180 -18.50 -9.10 18.14
C GLY A 180 -18.86 -9.32 16.68
N GLY A 181 -18.11 -8.72 15.76
CA GLY A 181 -18.42 -8.72 14.33
C GLY A 181 -18.69 -10.11 13.73
N PRO A 182 -19.45 -10.18 12.63
CA PRO A 182 -19.82 -11.45 12.00
C PRO A 182 -18.58 -12.23 11.57
N GLY A 183 -18.31 -13.34 12.24
CA GLY A 183 -17.16 -14.20 12.00
C GLY A 183 -16.84 -15.09 13.20
N ARG A 184 -15.96 -16.08 12.99
CA ARG A 184 -15.39 -16.84 14.09
C ARG A 184 -14.57 -15.87 14.94
N ARG A 185 -14.79 -15.86 16.26
CA ARG A 185 -13.96 -15.08 17.20
C ARG A 185 -12.49 -15.36 16.87
N PRO A 186 -11.64 -14.31 16.75
CA PRO A 186 -10.22 -14.51 16.60
C PRO A 186 -9.75 -15.47 17.68
N LYS A 187 -9.00 -16.50 17.28
CA LYS A 187 -8.32 -17.36 18.23
C LYS A 187 -7.46 -16.47 19.13
N GLU A 188 -7.39 -16.85 20.40
CA GLU A 188 -6.50 -16.19 21.35
C GLU A 188 -5.05 -16.24 20.85
N ASP A 189 -4.25 -15.28 21.32
CA ASP A 189 -2.87 -15.10 20.84
C ASP A 189 -2.00 -16.35 21.08
N GLY A 190 -2.31 -17.14 22.11
CA GLY A 190 -1.61 -18.42 22.39
C GLY A 190 -1.98 -19.59 21.49
N GLU A 191 -3.12 -19.56 20.80
CA GLU A 191 -3.65 -20.68 19.98
C GLU A 191 -3.58 -20.44 18.46
N SER A 192 -3.22 -19.22 18.06
CA SER A 192 -3.16 -18.79 16.68
C SER A 192 -1.79 -19.07 16.08
N GLN A 193 -1.75 -19.52 14.82
CA GLN A 193 -0.54 -19.37 14.01
C GLN A 193 -0.15 -17.88 13.94
N ASP A 194 1.14 -17.58 13.81
CA ASP A 194 1.71 -16.21 13.86
C ASP A 194 1.23 -15.28 12.72
N GLN A 195 0.28 -15.69 11.89
CA GLN A 195 -0.22 -14.88 10.79
C GLN A 195 -1.63 -14.34 11.06
N ILE A 196 -1.78 -13.04 10.85
CA ILE A 196 -3.07 -12.34 10.77
C ILE A 196 -3.30 -11.98 9.32
N THR A 197 -4.41 -12.46 8.75
CA THR A 197 -4.86 -12.00 7.44
C THR A 197 -5.80 -10.80 7.63
N ILE A 198 -5.40 -9.65 7.10
CA ILE A 198 -6.26 -8.48 6.99
C ILE A 198 -6.86 -8.45 5.58
N ARG A 199 -8.18 -8.31 5.50
CA ARG A 199 -8.89 -8.10 4.23
C ARG A 199 -9.21 -6.62 4.11
N VAL A 200 -8.71 -6.00 3.05
CA VAL A 200 -8.93 -4.58 2.78
C VAL A 200 -9.79 -4.46 1.53
N LYS A 201 -10.91 -3.75 1.64
CA LYS A 201 -11.82 -3.43 0.55
C LYS A 201 -11.57 -1.98 0.14
N PHE A 202 -10.81 -1.80 -0.91
CA PHE A 202 -10.55 -0.49 -1.49
C PHE A 202 -11.70 -0.07 -2.41
N SER A 203 -11.98 1.23 -2.40
CA SER A 203 -12.88 1.93 -3.32
C SER A 203 -12.17 3.18 -3.83
N GLU A 204 -12.84 4.01 -4.62
CA GLU A 204 -12.24 5.27 -5.08
C GLU A 204 -11.99 6.28 -3.97
N GLN A 205 -12.78 6.26 -2.90
CA GLN A 205 -12.80 7.32 -1.88
C GLN A 205 -12.47 6.82 -0.46
N ASP A 206 -12.37 5.51 -0.27
CA ASP A 206 -12.18 4.87 1.03
C ASP A 206 -11.54 3.48 0.88
N ALA A 207 -10.89 3.03 1.94
CA ALA A 207 -10.46 1.65 2.14
C ALA A 207 -11.06 1.13 3.43
N LEU A 208 -11.79 0.01 3.39
CA LEU A 208 -12.39 -0.60 4.57
C LEU A 208 -11.59 -1.82 5.01
N ALA A 209 -11.22 -1.87 6.30
CA ALA A 209 -10.63 -3.06 6.90
C ALA A 209 -11.28 -3.34 8.26
N TRP A 210 -11.55 -4.62 8.55
CA TRP A 210 -12.23 -5.04 9.79
C TRP A 210 -13.53 -4.27 10.09
N GLY A 211 -14.24 -3.82 9.05
CA GLY A 211 -15.47 -3.05 9.18
C GLY A 211 -15.27 -1.56 9.50
N GLN A 212 -14.02 -1.10 9.65
CA GLN A 212 -13.67 0.29 9.91
C GLN A 212 -13.17 0.97 8.63
N SER A 213 -13.45 2.27 8.52
CA SER A 213 -12.96 3.12 7.45
C SER A 213 -11.49 3.49 7.69
N LEU A 214 -10.70 3.40 6.64
CA LEU A 214 -9.29 3.80 6.60
C LEU A 214 -9.08 5.03 5.70
N LYS A 215 -10.15 5.78 5.40
CA LYS A 215 -10.13 6.95 4.52
C LYS A 215 -9.04 7.97 4.86
N ASP A 216 -8.79 8.18 6.15
CA ASP A 216 -7.78 9.14 6.61
C ASP A 216 -6.34 8.69 6.36
N TYR A 217 -6.15 7.38 6.11
CA TYR A 217 -4.87 6.75 5.79
C TYR A 217 -4.72 6.43 4.29
N MET A 218 -5.81 6.47 3.52
CA MET A 218 -5.82 6.08 2.11
C MET A 218 -5.28 7.20 1.22
N ASP A 219 -4.21 6.91 0.48
CA ASP A 219 -3.46 7.84 -0.37
C ASP A 219 -3.04 9.14 0.32
N ARG A 220 -3.05 9.12 1.64
CA ARG A 220 -2.79 10.24 2.53
C ARG A 220 -1.60 9.92 3.41
N TRP A 221 -0.99 10.99 3.88
CA TRP A 221 0.14 10.96 4.78
C TRP A 221 -0.39 11.52 6.10
N SER A 222 -0.21 10.79 7.19
CA SER A 222 -0.59 11.32 8.50
C SER A 222 0.20 12.60 8.78
N ALA A 223 -0.28 13.46 9.69
CA ALA A 223 0.41 14.68 10.08
C ALA A 223 1.83 14.43 10.60
N GLU A 224 2.11 13.21 11.05
CA GLU A 224 3.44 12.77 11.47
C GLU A 224 4.42 12.67 10.30
N TRP A 225 3.91 12.41 9.10
CA TRP A 225 4.67 12.39 7.85
C TRP A 225 4.53 13.74 7.13
N ASP A 226 4.86 14.83 7.82
CA ASP A 226 4.87 16.14 7.18
C ASP A 226 5.80 16.11 5.97
N ILE A 227 5.51 16.91 4.95
CA ILE A 227 6.50 17.12 3.90
C ILE A 227 7.61 17.84 4.62
N GLY A 228 8.71 17.13 4.90
CA GLY A 228 9.89 17.79 5.40
C GLY A 228 10.11 19.00 4.51
N SER A 229 10.60 20.08 5.07
CA SER A 229 11.06 21.22 4.29
C SER A 229 12.53 21.05 3.85
N PRO A 230 13.08 19.89 3.42
CA PRO A 230 14.51 19.80 3.15
C PRO A 230 14.88 20.65 1.93
N MET A 231 13.94 20.96 1.03
CA MET A 231 14.20 21.90 -0.06
C MET A 231 14.18 23.38 0.35
N GLN A 232 13.45 23.79 1.39
CA GLN A 232 13.50 25.19 1.82
C GLN A 232 14.84 25.51 2.50
N GLY A 233 15.41 24.57 3.27
CA GLY A 233 16.73 24.73 3.88
C GLY A 233 17.89 24.72 2.88
N LEU A 234 17.80 23.90 1.83
CA LEU A 234 18.82 23.86 0.77
C LEU A 234 18.82 25.11 -0.13
N ILE A 235 17.64 25.70 -0.41
CA ILE A 235 17.56 26.97 -1.16
C ILE A 235 18.04 28.16 -0.29
N ALA A 236 17.75 28.15 1.01
CA ALA A 236 18.25 29.19 1.92
C ALA A 236 19.79 29.16 2.05
N ASN A 237 20.40 27.99 2.02
CA ASN A 237 21.86 27.83 2.11
C ASN A 237 22.60 27.95 0.76
N SER A 238 21.93 27.85 -0.40
CA SER A 238 22.58 28.12 -1.69
C SER A 238 23.03 29.58 -1.88
N ASN A 239 22.48 30.53 -1.11
CA ASN A 239 22.97 31.91 -1.07
C ASN A 239 24.18 32.11 -0.13
N ALA A 240 24.52 31.12 0.69
CA ALA A 240 25.64 31.17 1.63
C ALA A 240 26.89 30.42 1.13
N ILE A 241 26.78 29.66 0.04
CA ILE A 241 27.94 29.17 -0.70
C ILE A 241 28.52 30.37 -1.45
N LYS A 242 29.36 31.16 -0.75
CA LYS A 242 30.37 31.98 -1.41
C LYS A 242 31.01 31.09 -2.47
N GLN A 243 30.95 31.51 -3.74
CA GLN A 243 31.69 30.86 -4.81
C GLN A 243 33.07 30.49 -4.25
N PRO A 244 33.51 29.22 -4.39
CA PRO A 244 34.89 28.89 -4.05
C PRO A 244 35.76 29.90 -4.80
N SER A 245 36.52 30.69 -4.06
CA SER A 245 37.49 31.61 -4.64
C SER A 245 38.27 30.84 -5.69
N ALA A 246 38.43 31.44 -6.88
CA ALA A 246 39.13 30.82 -8.00
C ALA A 246 40.39 30.10 -7.49
N PRO A 247 40.66 28.87 -7.95
CA PRO A 247 41.82 28.12 -7.50
C PRO A 247 43.05 29.01 -7.67
N ALA A 248 43.88 29.11 -6.62
CA ALA A 248 45.11 29.87 -6.66
C ALA A 248 45.91 29.45 -7.92
N PRO A 249 46.51 30.41 -8.66
CA PRO A 249 47.29 30.09 -9.84
C PRO A 249 48.33 29.04 -9.47
N ILE A 250 48.35 27.94 -10.22
CA ILE A 250 49.31 26.86 -10.06
C ILE A 250 50.70 27.46 -10.25
N GLU A 251 51.45 27.57 -9.15
CA GLU A 251 52.83 28.02 -9.15
C GLU A 251 53.65 27.00 -9.95
N GLN A 252 54.03 27.39 -11.18
CA GLN A 252 54.84 26.56 -12.07
C GLN A 252 56.18 26.30 -11.39
N SER A 253 56.43 25.06 -11.00
CA SER A 253 57.74 24.65 -10.48
C SER A 253 58.81 24.92 -11.54
N PRO A 254 59.95 25.54 -11.17
CA PRO A 254 61.02 25.79 -12.12
C PRO A 254 61.57 24.48 -12.68
N ALA A 255 61.79 24.46 -13.99
CA ALA A 255 62.34 23.31 -14.70
C ALA A 255 63.72 22.90 -14.12
N PRO A 256 64.00 21.60 -14.00
CA PRO A 256 65.32 21.14 -13.58
C PRO A 256 66.37 21.49 -14.65
N ASN A 257 67.41 22.21 -14.23
CA ASN A 257 68.59 22.49 -15.05
C ASN A 257 69.26 21.17 -15.45
N ALA A 258 69.34 20.93 -16.75
CA ALA A 258 70.09 19.82 -17.33
C ALA A 258 71.57 20.21 -17.44
N ASP A 259 72.31 20.06 -16.36
CA ASP A 259 73.78 19.99 -16.40
C ASP A 259 74.18 18.52 -16.39
N LEU A 260 74.43 17.97 -17.59
CA LEU A 260 75.12 16.70 -17.77
C LEU A 260 76.59 17.00 -18.08
N GLU A 261 77.42 16.80 -17.07
CA GLU A 261 78.87 16.84 -17.14
C GLU A 261 79.42 15.80 -18.13
N THR A 262 80.29 16.27 -19.02
CA THR A 262 81.17 15.45 -19.87
C THR A 262 82.43 15.06 -19.08
N LYS A 263 82.55 13.78 -18.72
CA LYS A 263 83.78 13.07 -18.30
C LYS A 263 83.55 11.59 -18.66
N GLN A 264 84.36 10.85 -19.41
CA GLN A 264 85.73 10.94 -19.95
C GLN A 264 85.73 10.28 -21.34
#